data_AF-A0A2M8B9Y9-F1
#
_entry.id   AF-A0A2M8B9Y9-F1
#
_cell.length_a   1.000
_cell.length_b   1.000
_cell.length_c   1.000
_cell.angle_alpha   90.00
_cell.angle_beta   90.00
_cell.angle_gamma   90.00
#
_symmetry.space_group_name_H-M   'P 1'
#
loop_
_entity.id
_entity.type
_entity.pdbx_description
1 polymer ?
#
loop_
_entity_poly.entity_id
_entity_poly.type
_entity_poly.pdbx_seq_one_letter_code
_entity_poly.pdbx_strand_id
1 'polypeptide(L)'
;MDLHSRTVAPKVAHFNARAGQFINRMARGWDSALSTLHLGGRKAQYDDYSYEFIGGANDEMRKKHYDKSLRLLWKAEAQAPWSSFKDATRDEKALMEHALRALNDDEKATRAHLASQEFRALLDAHYTYEQKQALVSVLSAIGHGEAYAWLVSADVLGLVKSTGARAALTLQVVEEAKHFVVLRELLQAFQVEIPPLSGWEYILLEQIHKQSGLDKLFGMNVIVEGIALSLFGMLAELPGLDVLHMFHLDESRHTAVPVSYLKDFPLRKWQRLSPLARLNRVRLTLPAIGLIFYMEKDLAVLGLDSLDFGGSVLRKVTQLASRAGFMPEGDVQVFIKVVNEALNAYAKLTRHGHSHKNFHESEATRGERALSVEAELFDA
;
A
#
# COMPACT_ATOMS: atom_id res chain seq x y z
N MET A 1 29.39 -30.41 7.31
CA MET A 1 30.44 -29.59 6.69
C MET A 1 31.46 -29.31 7.77
N ASP A 2 32.62 -29.96 7.71
CA ASP A 2 33.65 -29.77 8.73
C ASP A 2 34.45 -28.51 8.40
N LEU A 3 34.31 -27.50 9.26
CA LEU A 3 35.05 -26.25 9.14
C LEU A 3 36.47 -26.47 9.66
N HIS A 4 37.41 -26.72 8.75
CA HIS A 4 38.84 -26.80 9.10
C HIS A 4 39.45 -25.40 9.20
N SER A 5 39.98 -25.06 10.37
CA SER A 5 40.67 -23.79 10.57
C SER A 5 42.00 -23.75 9.82
N ARG A 6 42.31 -22.59 9.22
CA ARG A 6 43.62 -22.31 8.64
C ARG A 6 44.45 -21.55 9.66
N THR A 7 45.72 -21.93 9.82
CA THR A 7 46.62 -21.29 10.77
C THR A 7 47.18 -19.99 10.20
N VAL A 8 47.16 -18.93 11.01
CA VAL A 8 47.78 -17.64 10.71
C VAL A 8 48.82 -17.36 11.78
N ALA A 9 50.01 -16.89 11.38
CA ALA A 9 51.06 -16.55 12.33
C ALA A 9 50.58 -15.44 13.30
N PRO A 10 50.71 -15.60 14.63
CA PRO A 10 50.16 -14.64 15.61
C PRO A 10 50.65 -13.20 15.43
N LYS A 11 51.90 -13.02 15.00
CA LYS A 11 52.49 -11.71 14.71
C LYS A 11 51.79 -11.00 13.55
N VAL A 12 51.45 -11.74 12.50
CA VAL A 12 50.74 -11.22 11.32
C VAL A 12 49.30 -10.86 11.69
N ALA A 13 48.63 -11.73 12.45
CA ALA A 13 47.28 -11.47 12.95
C ALA A 13 47.23 -10.18 13.81
N HIS A 14 48.19 -10.00 14.71
CA HIS A 14 48.28 -8.81 15.56
C HIS A 14 48.56 -7.53 14.75
N PHE A 15 49.49 -7.59 13.79
CA PHE A 15 49.78 -6.47 12.92
C PHE A 15 48.55 -6.05 12.10
N ASN A 16 47.89 -7.02 11.44
CA ASN A 16 46.68 -6.77 10.65
C ASN A 16 45.55 -6.20 11.51
N ALA A 17 45.35 -6.71 12.73
CA ALA A 17 44.36 -6.18 13.66
C ALA A 17 44.65 -4.72 14.03
N ARG A 18 45.91 -4.38 14.33
CA ARG A 18 46.31 -3.00 14.63
C ARG A 18 46.16 -2.06 13.44
N ALA A 19 46.59 -2.49 12.25
CA ALA A 19 46.42 -1.73 11.02
C ALA A 19 44.93 -1.48 10.72
N GLY A 20 44.08 -2.50 10.88
CA GLY A 20 42.64 -2.38 10.74
C GLY A 20 42.01 -1.43 11.76
N GLN A 21 42.40 -1.51 13.03
CA GLN A 21 41.94 -0.57 14.06
C GLN A 21 42.38 0.87 13.79
N PHE A 22 43.57 1.08 13.20
CA PHE A 22 44.06 2.39 12.82
C PHE A 22 43.24 2.96 11.65
N ILE A 23 43.06 2.18 10.58
CA ILE A 23 42.24 2.57 9.42
C ILE A 23 40.80 2.89 9.87
N ASN A 24 40.20 2.04 10.70
CA ASN A 24 38.84 2.26 11.22
C ASN A 24 38.73 3.58 11.99
N ARG A 25 39.70 3.88 12.86
CA ARG A 25 39.73 5.15 13.61
C ARG A 25 39.89 6.35 12.67
N MET A 26 40.78 6.26 11.69
CA MET A 26 41.00 7.32 10.72
C MET A 26 39.77 7.59 9.86
N ALA A 27 39.18 6.54 9.26
CA ALA A 27 38.01 6.66 8.40
C ALA A 27 36.80 7.23 9.15
N ARG A 28 36.50 6.70 10.35
CA ARG A 28 35.37 7.20 11.17
C ARG A 28 35.63 8.60 11.73
N GLY A 29 36.87 8.90 12.12
CA GLY A 29 37.25 10.24 12.55
C GLY A 29 37.08 11.27 11.44
N TRP A 30 37.46 10.91 10.21
CA TRP A 30 37.25 11.73 9.03
C TRP A 30 35.76 11.94 8.72
N ASP A 31 34.96 10.88 8.72
CA ASP A 31 33.51 10.96 8.53
C ASP A 31 32.84 11.85 9.59
N SER A 32 33.26 11.72 10.85
CA SER A 32 32.76 12.55 11.94
C SER A 32 33.12 14.02 11.75
N ALA A 33 34.37 14.31 11.36
CA ALA A 33 34.83 15.68 11.11
C ALA A 33 34.07 16.33 9.95
N LEU A 34 33.90 15.62 8.84
CA LEU A 34 33.09 16.11 7.70
C LEU A 34 31.63 16.36 8.11
N SER A 35 31.05 15.45 8.91
CA SER A 35 29.67 15.57 9.36
C SER A 35 29.47 16.79 10.26
N THR A 36 30.42 17.10 11.16
CA THR A 36 30.37 18.30 12.01
C THR A 36 30.49 19.59 11.19
N LEU A 37 31.29 19.56 10.12
CA LEU A 37 31.48 20.70 9.21
C LEU A 37 30.38 20.84 8.15
N HIS A 38 29.37 19.96 8.14
CA HIS A 38 28.33 19.91 7.10
C HIS A 38 28.89 19.75 5.68
N LEU A 39 30.09 19.18 5.54
CA LEU A 39 30.78 18.95 4.26
C LEU A 39 30.53 17.53 3.70
N GLY A 40 29.56 16.81 4.26
CA GLY A 40 29.31 15.39 3.98
C GLY A 40 29.77 14.49 5.12
N GLY A 41 30.10 13.24 4.82
CA GLY A 41 30.48 12.22 5.81
C GLY A 41 29.76 10.90 5.54
N ARG A 42 29.62 10.06 6.58
CA ARG A 42 28.94 8.76 6.46
C ARG A 42 27.50 8.93 5.97
N LYS A 43 27.22 8.49 4.74
CA LYS A 43 25.87 8.49 4.14
C LYS A 43 24.96 7.41 4.73
N ALA A 44 25.53 6.27 5.12
CA ALA A 44 24.77 5.13 5.60
C ALA A 44 24.07 5.44 6.93
N GLN A 45 22.74 5.31 6.94
CA GLN A 45 21.92 5.45 8.15
C GLN A 45 21.87 4.14 8.96
N TYR A 46 23.03 3.53 9.20
CA TYR A 46 23.23 2.24 9.85
C TYR A 46 24.24 2.40 10.99
N ASP A 47 23.87 1.97 12.18
CA ASP A 47 24.77 1.79 13.32
C ASP A 47 25.36 0.37 13.26
N ASP A 48 26.60 0.30 12.82
CA ASP A 48 27.35 -0.93 12.67
C ASP A 48 27.94 -1.45 13.98
N TYR A 49 27.89 -0.68 15.06
CA TYR A 49 28.26 -1.19 16.39
C TYR A 49 27.13 -2.00 17.01
N SER A 50 25.90 -1.52 16.87
CA SER A 50 24.71 -2.17 17.43
C SER A 50 24.03 -3.12 16.43
N TYR A 51 24.46 -3.15 15.17
CA TYR A 51 23.85 -3.91 14.08
C TYR A 51 22.39 -3.47 13.80
N GLU A 52 22.12 -2.17 13.86
CA GLU A 52 20.78 -1.60 13.75
C GLU A 52 20.77 -0.38 12.84
N PHE A 53 19.63 -0.06 12.22
CA PHE A 53 19.48 1.21 11.52
C PHE A 53 19.24 2.37 12.50
N ILE A 54 19.57 3.60 12.07
CA ILE A 54 19.34 4.80 12.91
C ILE A 54 17.87 4.86 13.32
N GLY A 55 17.63 4.93 14.64
CA GLY A 55 16.29 4.78 15.24
C GLY A 55 16.12 3.49 16.05
N GLY A 56 17.14 2.63 16.08
CA GLY A 56 17.18 1.41 16.89
C GLY A 56 16.47 0.22 16.25
N ALA A 57 16.44 -0.92 16.93
CA ALA A 57 15.78 -2.14 16.43
C ALA A 57 14.29 -1.93 16.13
N ASN A 58 13.54 -1.33 17.07
CA ASN A 58 12.09 -1.17 17.04
C ASN A 58 11.32 -2.44 16.63
N ASP A 59 11.40 -3.45 17.49
CA ASP A 59 10.78 -4.75 17.28
C ASP A 59 9.25 -4.72 17.24
N GLU A 60 8.59 -3.73 17.85
CA GLU A 60 7.13 -3.61 17.81
C GLU A 60 6.66 -3.39 16.36
N MET A 61 7.29 -2.44 15.65
CA MET A 61 6.99 -2.14 14.25
C MET A 61 7.25 -3.37 13.36
N ARG A 62 8.39 -4.04 13.57
CA ARG A 62 8.72 -5.29 12.85
C ARG A 62 7.63 -6.35 13.07
N LYS A 63 7.22 -6.60 14.32
CA LYS A 63 6.25 -7.65 14.64
C LYS A 63 4.85 -7.36 14.09
N LYS A 64 4.43 -6.09 14.18
CA LYS A 64 3.09 -5.65 13.74
C LYS A 64 2.94 -5.66 12.23
N HIS A 65 3.99 -5.28 11.50
CA HIS A 65 3.94 -5.11 10.05
C HIS A 65 4.73 -6.18 9.33
N TYR A 66 6.04 -6.25 9.52
CA TYR A 66 6.88 -7.22 8.80
C TYR A 66 6.53 -8.68 9.13
N ASP A 67 6.58 -9.08 10.40
CA ASP A 67 6.32 -10.46 10.80
C ASP A 67 4.85 -10.85 10.52
N LYS A 68 3.89 -9.91 10.64
CA LYS A 68 2.47 -10.15 10.32
C LYS A 68 2.29 -10.37 8.82
N SER A 69 2.86 -9.51 7.99
CA SER A 69 2.69 -9.66 6.54
C SER A 69 3.44 -10.88 5.99
N LEU A 70 4.56 -11.30 6.60
CA LEU A 70 5.19 -12.59 6.25
C LEU A 70 4.29 -13.79 6.55
N ARG A 71 3.55 -13.77 7.66
CA ARG A 71 2.60 -14.84 8.02
C ARG A 71 1.37 -14.86 7.10
N LEU A 72 0.95 -13.68 6.65
CA LEU A 72 -0.20 -13.49 5.77
C LEU A 72 0.20 -13.48 4.29
N LEU A 73 1.49 -13.65 3.99
CA LEU A 73 2.01 -13.56 2.63
C LEU A 73 1.34 -14.63 1.78
N TRP A 74 0.62 -14.16 0.79
CA TRP A 74 -0.16 -15.01 -0.10
C TRP A 74 0.52 -15.13 -1.44
N LYS A 75 0.31 -16.29 -2.07
CA LYS A 75 0.83 -16.62 -3.39
C LYS A 75 -0.19 -16.28 -4.45
N ALA A 76 0.21 -15.45 -5.41
CA ALA A 76 -0.60 -15.12 -6.56
C ALA A 76 -0.99 -16.36 -7.36
N GLU A 77 -0.09 -17.33 -7.47
CA GLU A 77 -0.39 -18.60 -8.15
C GLU A 77 -1.57 -19.37 -7.52
N ALA A 78 -1.79 -19.23 -6.21
CA ALA A 78 -2.89 -19.88 -5.50
C ALA A 78 -4.20 -19.07 -5.55
N GLN A 79 -4.11 -17.75 -5.45
CA GLN A 79 -5.27 -16.86 -5.31
C GLN A 79 -5.78 -16.31 -6.66
N ALA A 80 -4.91 -16.27 -7.66
CA ALA A 80 -5.20 -15.88 -9.04
C ALA A 80 -4.66 -16.95 -9.99
N PRO A 81 -5.24 -18.17 -10.02
CA PRO A 81 -4.73 -19.27 -10.85
C PRO A 81 -4.71 -18.95 -12.35
N TRP A 82 -5.60 -18.04 -12.79
CA TRP A 82 -5.69 -17.49 -14.14
C TRP A 82 -4.54 -16.54 -14.51
N SER A 83 -3.78 -16.05 -13.53
CA SER A 83 -2.64 -15.16 -13.74
C SER A 83 -1.40 -15.95 -14.20
N SER A 84 -0.62 -15.35 -15.09
CA SER A 84 0.68 -15.86 -15.53
C SER A 84 1.80 -15.61 -14.51
N PHE A 85 1.58 -14.75 -13.52
CA PHE A 85 2.53 -14.49 -12.44
C PHE A 85 2.58 -15.66 -11.45
N LYS A 86 3.73 -16.36 -11.41
CA LYS A 86 3.94 -17.57 -10.58
C LYS A 86 5.02 -17.32 -9.53
N ASP A 87 4.62 -17.27 -8.26
CA ASP A 87 5.45 -16.90 -7.11
C ASP A 87 5.56 -17.99 -6.02
N ALA A 88 4.98 -19.17 -6.28
CA ALA A 88 5.11 -20.31 -5.40
C ALA A 88 6.43 -21.07 -5.65
N THR A 89 7.10 -21.44 -4.56
CA THR A 89 8.25 -22.34 -4.59
C THR A 89 7.83 -23.76 -4.97
N ARG A 90 8.80 -24.62 -5.31
CA ARG A 90 8.51 -26.03 -5.65
C ARG A 90 7.76 -26.76 -4.53
N ASP A 91 8.15 -26.55 -3.28
CA ASP A 91 7.55 -27.25 -2.15
C ASP A 91 6.14 -26.71 -1.84
N GLU A 92 5.93 -25.39 -1.99
CA GLU A 92 4.60 -24.78 -1.91
C GLU A 92 3.68 -25.27 -3.03
N LYS A 93 4.17 -25.38 -4.27
CA LYS A 93 3.43 -26.00 -5.38
C LYS A 93 3.09 -27.45 -5.08
N ALA A 94 4.04 -28.24 -4.57
CA ALA A 94 3.80 -29.64 -4.21
C ALA A 94 2.73 -29.80 -3.11
N LEU A 95 2.61 -28.83 -2.21
CA LEU A 95 1.55 -28.76 -1.20
C LEU A 95 0.19 -28.37 -1.83
N MET A 96 0.17 -27.37 -2.72
CA MET A 96 -1.04 -26.96 -3.46
C MET A 96 -1.55 -28.07 -4.38
N GLU A 97 -0.64 -28.82 -5.00
CA GLU A 97 -0.90 -29.88 -5.98
C GLU A 97 -1.12 -31.26 -5.35
N HIS A 98 -1.37 -31.36 -4.04
CA HIS A 98 -1.56 -32.66 -3.38
C HIS A 98 -2.77 -33.45 -3.95
N ALA A 99 -3.65 -32.80 -4.72
CA ALA A 99 -4.74 -33.40 -5.50
C ALA A 99 -4.42 -33.65 -7.01
N LEU A 100 -3.27 -33.18 -7.52
CA LEU A 100 -2.93 -33.11 -8.95
C LEU A 100 -1.67 -33.91 -9.34
N ARG A 101 -1.15 -34.77 -8.45
CA ARG A 101 0.11 -35.51 -8.62
C ARG A 101 0.22 -36.42 -9.85
N ALA A 102 -0.84 -36.55 -10.65
CA ALA A 102 -0.85 -37.32 -11.89
C ALA A 102 -0.53 -36.50 -13.15
N LEU A 103 -0.45 -35.16 -13.08
CA LEU A 103 -0.24 -34.31 -14.26
C LEU A 103 1.24 -34.05 -14.54
N ASN A 104 1.66 -34.18 -15.80
CA ASN A 104 2.98 -33.78 -16.29
C ASN A 104 3.07 -32.25 -16.56
N ASP A 105 4.27 -31.75 -16.88
CA ASP A 105 4.52 -30.31 -17.03
C ASP A 105 3.72 -29.65 -18.18
N ASP A 106 3.50 -30.36 -19.29
CA ASP A 106 2.69 -29.88 -20.41
C ASP A 106 1.20 -29.85 -20.06
N GLU A 107 0.72 -30.84 -19.29
CA GLU A 107 -0.65 -30.88 -18.78
C GLU A 107 -0.91 -29.75 -17.77
N LYS A 108 0.10 -29.39 -16.96
CA LYS A 108 0.03 -28.23 -16.06
C LYS A 108 -0.01 -26.91 -16.83
N ALA A 109 0.83 -26.75 -17.86
CA ALA A 109 0.83 -25.54 -18.70
C ALA A 109 -0.50 -25.37 -19.46
N THR A 110 -1.03 -26.48 -19.98
CA THR A 110 -2.35 -26.51 -20.63
C THR A 110 -3.45 -26.15 -19.65
N ARG A 111 -3.42 -26.68 -18.41
CA ARG A 111 -4.38 -26.31 -17.36
C ARG A 111 -4.30 -24.84 -16.97
N ALA A 112 -3.11 -24.24 -16.87
CA ALA A 112 -2.98 -22.82 -16.59
C ALA A 112 -3.61 -21.96 -17.71
N HIS A 113 -3.40 -22.35 -18.96
CA HIS A 113 -4.05 -21.70 -20.11
C HIS A 113 -5.57 -21.88 -20.10
N LEU A 114 -6.06 -23.08 -19.77
CA LEU A 114 -7.47 -23.36 -19.59
C LEU A 114 -8.05 -22.54 -18.43
N ALA A 115 -7.34 -22.40 -17.31
CA ALA A 115 -7.77 -21.56 -16.19
C ALA A 115 -7.93 -20.09 -16.60
N SER A 116 -7.05 -19.55 -17.46
CA SER A 116 -7.22 -18.21 -18.03
C SER A 116 -8.41 -18.12 -18.99
N GLN A 117 -8.71 -19.17 -19.77
CA GLN A 117 -9.89 -19.21 -20.65
C GLN A 117 -11.19 -19.37 -19.86
N GLU A 118 -11.22 -20.26 -18.87
CA GLU A 118 -12.33 -20.46 -17.93
C GLU A 118 -12.63 -19.18 -17.16
N PHE A 119 -11.58 -18.48 -16.70
CA PHE A 119 -11.75 -17.18 -16.05
C PHE A 119 -12.34 -16.14 -16.99
N ARG A 120 -11.90 -16.06 -18.25
CA ARG A 120 -12.54 -15.18 -19.24
C ARG A 120 -14.00 -15.54 -19.46
N ALA A 121 -14.31 -16.83 -19.58
CA ALA A 121 -15.67 -17.31 -19.74
C ALA A 121 -16.55 -16.97 -18.51
N LEU A 122 -15.99 -17.02 -17.30
CA LEU A 122 -16.63 -16.54 -16.08
C LEU A 122 -16.96 -15.04 -16.20
N LEU A 123 -15.99 -14.21 -16.58
CA LEU A 123 -16.22 -12.78 -16.76
C LEU A 123 -17.26 -12.48 -17.86
N ASP A 124 -17.23 -13.21 -18.98
CA ASP A 124 -18.22 -13.12 -20.06
C ASP A 124 -19.63 -13.53 -19.59
N ALA A 125 -19.73 -14.53 -18.73
CA ALA A 125 -21.00 -15.01 -18.21
C ALA A 125 -21.64 -14.07 -17.18
N HIS A 126 -20.81 -13.38 -16.38
CA HIS A 126 -21.28 -12.54 -15.28
C HIS A 126 -21.44 -11.05 -15.64
N TYR A 127 -20.77 -10.55 -16.67
CA TYR A 127 -20.73 -9.12 -16.98
C TYR A 127 -21.08 -8.80 -18.43
N THR A 128 -21.96 -7.81 -18.61
CA THR A 128 -22.14 -7.17 -19.91
C THR A 128 -20.89 -6.39 -20.31
N TYR A 129 -20.77 -6.06 -21.60
CA TYR A 129 -19.66 -5.21 -22.07
C TYR A 129 -19.56 -3.89 -21.30
N GLU A 130 -20.70 -3.25 -20.99
CA GLU A 130 -20.73 -1.99 -20.24
C GLU A 130 -20.23 -2.18 -18.80
N GLN A 131 -20.64 -3.26 -18.13
CA GLN A 131 -20.17 -3.58 -16.78
C GLN A 131 -18.68 -3.92 -16.77
N LYS A 132 -18.17 -4.62 -17.78
CA LYS A 132 -16.73 -4.87 -17.93
C LYS A 132 -15.96 -3.57 -18.12
N GLN A 133 -16.46 -2.67 -18.95
CA GLN A 133 -15.82 -1.37 -19.15
C GLN A 133 -15.80 -0.56 -17.87
N ALA A 134 -16.91 -0.52 -17.12
CA ALA A 134 -16.98 0.16 -15.83
C ALA A 134 -16.03 -0.44 -14.79
N LEU A 135 -15.96 -1.78 -14.70
CA LEU A 135 -15.01 -2.47 -13.83
C LEU A 135 -13.57 -2.13 -14.21
N VAL A 136 -13.22 -2.19 -15.49
CA VAL A 136 -11.88 -1.88 -15.97
C VAL A 136 -11.52 -0.42 -15.70
N SER A 137 -12.44 0.53 -15.86
CA SER A 137 -12.22 1.94 -15.52
C SER A 137 -11.92 2.15 -14.04
N VAL A 138 -12.65 1.47 -13.15
CA VAL A 138 -12.44 1.56 -11.70
C VAL A 138 -11.14 0.84 -11.29
N LEU A 139 -10.90 -0.36 -11.81
CA LEU A 139 -9.71 -1.16 -11.49
C LEU A 139 -8.45 -0.53 -12.08
N SER A 140 -8.51 0.18 -13.21
CA SER A 140 -7.35 0.88 -13.77
C SER A 140 -6.94 2.07 -12.91
N ALA A 141 -7.90 2.78 -12.31
CA ALA A 141 -7.63 3.85 -11.36
C ALA A 141 -6.80 3.32 -10.17
N ILE A 142 -7.20 2.16 -9.64
CA ILE A 142 -6.47 1.48 -8.57
C ILE A 142 -5.13 0.97 -9.07
N GLY A 143 -5.07 0.36 -10.26
CA GLY A 143 -3.82 -0.16 -10.83
C GLY A 143 -2.76 0.92 -11.07
N HIS A 144 -3.18 2.14 -11.41
CA HIS A 144 -2.27 3.29 -11.41
C HIS A 144 -1.85 3.68 -9.98
N GLY A 145 -2.76 3.64 -9.02
CA GLY A 145 -2.46 3.77 -7.59
C GLY A 145 -1.38 2.78 -7.13
N GLU A 146 -1.51 1.49 -7.43
CA GLU A 146 -0.56 0.42 -7.09
C GLU A 146 0.85 0.70 -7.67
N ALA A 147 0.92 1.16 -8.92
CA ALA A 147 2.19 1.52 -9.54
C ALA A 147 2.89 2.67 -8.77
N TYR A 148 2.13 3.68 -8.34
CA TYR A 148 2.66 4.79 -7.55
C TYR A 148 2.95 4.39 -6.10
N ALA A 149 2.14 3.52 -5.51
CA ALA A 149 2.39 2.95 -4.18
C ALA A 149 3.73 2.22 -4.17
N TRP A 150 4.00 1.40 -5.19
CA TRP A 150 5.30 0.75 -5.35
C TRP A 150 6.46 1.75 -5.43
N LEU A 151 6.35 2.79 -6.27
CA LEU A 151 7.36 3.83 -6.41
C LEU A 151 7.58 4.61 -5.11
N VAL A 152 6.51 4.98 -4.42
CA VAL A 152 6.57 5.77 -3.19
C VAL A 152 7.10 4.94 -2.03
N SER A 153 6.66 3.69 -1.87
CA SER A 153 7.14 2.80 -0.81
C SER A 153 8.65 2.55 -0.94
N ALA A 154 9.16 2.42 -2.18
CA ALA A 154 10.60 2.32 -2.43
C ALA A 154 11.36 3.60 -2.04
N ASP A 155 10.80 4.78 -2.30
CA ASP A 155 11.40 6.06 -1.93
C ASP A 155 11.37 6.30 -0.40
N VAL A 156 10.24 6.00 0.24
CA VAL A 156 10.04 6.23 1.68
C VAL A 156 10.85 5.26 2.54
N LEU A 157 11.23 4.08 2.02
CA LEU A 157 12.15 3.15 2.69
C LEU A 157 13.47 3.82 3.12
N GLY A 158 13.95 4.79 2.32
CA GLY A 158 15.14 5.59 2.64
C GLY A 158 14.91 6.64 3.73
N LEU A 159 13.65 7.04 3.97
CA LEU A 159 13.25 8.11 4.87
C LEU A 159 12.97 7.62 6.30
N VAL A 160 12.44 6.41 6.44
CA VAL A 160 12.05 5.88 7.75
C VAL A 160 13.24 5.51 8.62
N LYS A 161 13.05 5.70 9.93
CA LYS A 161 14.00 5.33 10.98
C LYS A 161 13.64 3.99 11.59
N SER A 162 14.61 3.38 12.26
CA SER A 162 14.59 2.05 12.88
C SER A 162 14.68 0.88 11.91
N THR A 163 15.23 -0.23 12.39
CA THR A 163 15.30 -1.49 11.65
C THR A 163 13.91 -2.05 11.38
N GLY A 164 13.01 -2.02 12.36
CA GLY A 164 11.64 -2.53 12.23
C GLY A 164 10.80 -1.79 11.19
N ALA A 165 10.89 -0.45 11.14
CA ALA A 165 10.15 0.30 10.11
C ALA A 165 10.70 0.07 8.70
N ARG A 166 12.03 -0.06 8.55
CA ARG A 166 12.64 -0.43 7.27
C ARG A 166 12.21 -1.82 6.82
N ALA A 167 12.16 -2.78 7.73
CA ALA A 167 11.65 -4.12 7.43
C ALA A 167 10.18 -4.05 6.99
N ALA A 168 9.33 -3.33 7.73
CA ALA A 168 7.93 -3.12 7.41
C ALA A 168 7.73 -2.57 5.98
N LEU A 169 8.39 -1.46 5.64
CA LEU A 169 8.27 -0.87 4.30
C LEU A 169 8.92 -1.71 3.20
N THR A 170 9.95 -2.51 3.52
CA THR A 170 10.52 -3.44 2.54
C THR A 170 9.48 -4.47 2.11
N LEU A 171 8.67 -4.95 3.05
CA LEU A 171 7.63 -5.92 2.74
C LEU A 171 6.48 -5.28 1.96
N GLN A 172 6.08 -4.06 2.33
CA GLN A 172 5.14 -3.28 1.55
C GLN A 172 5.60 -3.12 0.09
N VAL A 173 6.87 -2.80 -0.16
CA VAL A 173 7.42 -2.71 -1.54
C VAL A 173 7.22 -4.02 -2.33
N VAL A 174 7.34 -5.18 -1.68
CA VAL A 174 7.11 -6.49 -2.31
C VAL A 174 5.62 -6.70 -2.58
N GLU A 175 4.75 -6.30 -1.65
CA GLU A 175 3.30 -6.40 -1.75
C GLU A 175 2.76 -5.53 -2.89
N GLU A 176 3.13 -4.25 -2.97
CA GLU A 176 2.68 -3.34 -4.05
C GLU A 176 3.16 -3.79 -5.44
N ALA A 177 4.38 -4.33 -5.52
CA ALA A 177 4.89 -4.89 -6.77
C ALA A 177 4.03 -6.07 -7.24
N LYS A 178 3.63 -6.94 -6.31
CA LYS A 178 2.74 -8.08 -6.59
C LYS A 178 1.34 -7.61 -6.95
N HIS A 179 0.76 -6.64 -6.22
CA HIS A 179 -0.53 -6.04 -6.52
C HIS A 179 -0.56 -5.51 -7.95
N PHE A 180 0.42 -4.68 -8.33
CA PHE A 180 0.48 -4.10 -9.66
C PHE A 180 0.57 -5.16 -10.77
N VAL A 181 1.44 -6.16 -10.61
CA VAL A 181 1.62 -7.21 -11.63
C VAL A 181 0.36 -8.06 -11.81
N VAL A 182 -0.26 -8.48 -10.71
CA VAL A 182 -1.49 -9.29 -10.75
C VAL A 182 -2.67 -8.48 -11.27
N LEU A 183 -2.83 -7.23 -10.82
CA LEU A 183 -3.91 -6.34 -11.26
C LEU A 183 -3.80 -5.99 -12.74
N ARG A 184 -2.58 -5.82 -13.25
CA ARG A 184 -2.33 -5.61 -14.69
C ARG A 184 -2.86 -6.78 -15.53
N GLU A 185 -2.66 -8.01 -15.07
CA GLU A 185 -3.19 -9.19 -15.78
C GLU A 185 -4.70 -9.34 -15.63
N LEU A 186 -5.26 -8.97 -14.46
CA LEU A 186 -6.70 -8.91 -14.25
C LEU A 186 -7.39 -7.96 -15.24
N LEU A 187 -6.86 -6.74 -15.40
CA LEU A 187 -7.36 -5.75 -16.36
C LEU A 187 -7.35 -6.30 -17.79
N GLN A 188 -6.30 -7.03 -18.18
CA GLN A 188 -6.19 -7.64 -19.50
C GLN A 188 -7.19 -8.79 -19.70
N ALA A 189 -7.57 -9.49 -18.64
CA ALA A 189 -8.52 -10.60 -18.70
C ALA A 189 -9.95 -10.16 -19.06
N PHE A 190 -10.34 -8.92 -18.77
CA PHE A 190 -11.65 -8.38 -19.15
C PHE A 190 -11.84 -8.16 -20.66
N GLN A 191 -10.75 -8.11 -21.44
CA GLN A 191 -10.76 -7.95 -22.91
C GLN A 191 -11.53 -6.72 -23.41
N VAL A 192 -11.48 -5.62 -22.64
CA VAL A 192 -12.00 -4.30 -23.03
C VAL A 192 -10.87 -3.26 -22.97
N GLU A 193 -11.15 -2.04 -23.41
CA GLU A 193 -10.16 -0.96 -23.41
C GLU A 193 -9.80 -0.56 -21.97
N ILE A 194 -8.50 -0.55 -21.67
CA ILE A 194 -7.98 -0.08 -20.38
C ILE A 194 -7.74 1.43 -20.53
N PRO A 195 -8.48 2.29 -19.82
CA PRO A 195 -8.30 3.72 -19.94
C PRO A 195 -6.94 4.15 -19.38
N PRO A 196 -6.34 5.21 -19.92
CA PRO A 196 -5.13 5.78 -19.37
C PRO A 196 -5.41 6.51 -18.06
N LEU A 197 -4.34 6.81 -17.34
CA LEU A 197 -4.34 7.65 -16.14
C LEU A 197 -5.13 8.94 -16.36
N SER A 198 -6.23 9.10 -15.63
CA SER A 198 -7.10 10.27 -15.70
C SER A 198 -6.42 11.52 -15.13
N GLY A 199 -6.94 12.70 -15.48
CA GLY A 199 -6.41 13.96 -14.95
C GLY A 199 -6.48 14.04 -13.42
N TRP A 200 -7.54 13.50 -12.80
CA TRP A 200 -7.70 13.50 -11.35
C TRP A 200 -6.69 12.55 -10.67
N GLU A 201 -6.49 11.36 -11.23
CA GLU A 201 -5.48 10.40 -10.76
C GLU A 201 -4.08 10.99 -10.89
N TYR A 202 -3.76 11.57 -12.05
CA TYR A 202 -2.48 12.21 -12.29
C TYR A 202 -2.22 13.31 -11.25
N ILE A 203 -3.17 14.23 -11.04
CA ILE A 203 -3.04 15.30 -10.05
C ILE A 203 -2.83 14.71 -8.64
N LEU A 204 -3.59 13.70 -8.25
CA LEU A 204 -3.47 13.07 -6.94
C LEU A 204 -2.09 12.42 -6.75
N LEU A 205 -1.76 11.48 -7.63
CA LEU A 205 -0.61 10.59 -7.50
C LEU A 205 0.72 11.36 -7.68
N GLU A 206 0.82 12.23 -8.68
CA GLU A 206 2.04 13.02 -8.90
C GLU A 206 2.30 14.02 -7.77
N GLN A 207 1.25 14.67 -7.25
CA GLN A 207 1.42 15.61 -6.15
C GLN A 207 1.89 14.90 -4.88
N ILE A 208 1.42 13.69 -4.63
CA ILE A 208 1.86 12.84 -3.52
C ILE A 208 3.30 12.39 -3.73
N HIS A 209 3.64 11.90 -4.94
CA HIS A 209 4.99 11.45 -5.25
C HIS A 209 6.03 12.58 -5.12
N LYS A 210 5.64 13.83 -5.43
CA LYS A 210 6.49 15.02 -5.26
C LYS A 210 6.63 15.51 -3.81
N GLN A 211 5.88 14.96 -2.86
CA GLN A 211 6.04 15.35 -1.45
C GLN A 211 7.43 14.99 -0.92
N SER A 212 7.81 15.61 0.19
CA SER A 212 9.06 15.30 0.88
C SER A 212 8.79 14.89 2.33
N GLY A 213 9.69 14.09 2.89
CA GLY A 213 9.57 13.64 4.28
C GLY A 213 8.26 12.89 4.56
N LEU A 214 7.68 13.15 5.73
CA LEU A 214 6.55 12.37 6.25
C LEU A 214 5.20 12.76 5.64
N ASP A 215 5.10 13.89 4.94
CA ASP A 215 3.89 14.22 4.17
C ASP A 215 3.73 13.28 2.95
N LYS A 216 4.81 12.60 2.52
CA LYS A 216 4.73 11.52 1.52
C LYS A 216 4.01 10.28 2.09
N LEU A 217 4.29 9.90 3.35
CA LEU A 217 3.55 8.85 4.06
C LEU A 217 2.08 9.23 4.26
N PHE A 218 1.80 10.50 4.55
CA PHE A 218 0.42 10.97 4.61
C PHE A 218 -0.28 10.82 3.25
N GLY A 219 0.35 11.30 2.17
CA GLY A 219 -0.22 11.18 0.84
C GLY A 219 -0.47 9.73 0.42
N MET A 220 0.55 8.87 0.51
CA MET A 220 0.42 7.50 0.03
C MET A 220 -0.39 6.64 1.00
N ASN A 221 0.10 6.44 2.23
CA ASN A 221 -0.50 5.47 3.13
C ASN A 221 -1.82 5.89 3.77
N VAL A 222 -2.08 7.20 3.90
CA VAL A 222 -3.35 7.66 4.48
C VAL A 222 -4.40 7.93 3.41
N ILE A 223 -4.02 8.56 2.29
CA ILE A 223 -4.99 8.92 1.24
C ILE A 223 -5.12 7.81 0.19
N VAL A 224 -4.04 7.47 -0.52
CA VAL A 224 -4.11 6.57 -1.68
C VAL A 224 -4.44 5.14 -1.24
N GLU A 225 -3.69 4.60 -0.28
CA GLU A 225 -3.97 3.26 0.26
C GLU A 225 -5.32 3.21 0.99
N GLY A 226 -5.76 4.32 1.61
CA GLY A 226 -7.11 4.41 2.20
C GLY A 226 -8.25 4.34 1.17
N ILE A 227 -8.02 4.93 -0.02
CA ILE A 227 -8.92 4.79 -1.17
C ILE A 227 -8.88 3.36 -1.71
N ALA A 228 -7.67 2.78 -1.87
CA ALA A 228 -7.47 1.42 -2.35
C ALA A 228 -8.15 0.40 -1.43
N LEU A 229 -7.92 0.49 -0.12
CA LEU A 229 -8.61 -0.30 0.92
C LEU A 229 -10.13 -0.24 0.72
N SER A 230 -10.69 0.94 0.52
CA SER A 230 -12.14 1.09 0.35
C SER A 230 -12.65 0.48 -0.96
N LEU A 231 -11.90 0.59 -2.05
CA LEU A 231 -12.28 0.00 -3.33
C LEU A 231 -12.14 -1.52 -3.34
N PHE A 232 -11.06 -2.07 -2.78
CA PHE A 232 -10.90 -3.51 -2.66
C PHE A 232 -11.99 -4.13 -1.79
N GLY A 233 -12.28 -3.50 -0.64
CA GLY A 233 -13.35 -3.95 0.25
C GLY A 233 -14.74 -3.88 -0.39
N MET A 234 -14.97 -2.96 -1.33
CA MET A 234 -16.23 -2.84 -2.05
C MET A 234 -16.36 -3.87 -3.18
N LEU A 235 -15.28 -4.12 -3.93
CA LEU A 235 -15.31 -4.88 -5.18
C LEU A 235 -14.98 -6.36 -5.01
N ALA A 236 -14.36 -6.78 -3.90
CA ALA A 236 -13.88 -8.16 -3.72
C ALA A 236 -14.97 -9.24 -3.80
N GLU A 237 -16.22 -8.90 -3.48
CA GLU A 237 -17.37 -9.82 -3.55
C GLU A 237 -17.93 -10.00 -4.98
N LEU A 238 -17.43 -9.25 -5.96
CA LEU A 238 -17.90 -9.35 -7.34
C LEU A 238 -17.28 -10.57 -8.03
N PRO A 239 -18.04 -11.32 -8.86
CA PRO A 239 -17.56 -12.53 -9.54
C PRO A 239 -16.21 -12.37 -10.26
N GLY A 240 -15.22 -13.17 -9.87
CA GLY A 240 -13.89 -13.15 -10.49
C GLY A 240 -12.95 -12.07 -9.95
N LEU A 241 -13.34 -11.31 -8.93
CA LEU A 241 -12.49 -10.34 -8.23
C LEU A 241 -12.00 -10.84 -6.86
N ASP A 242 -12.07 -12.15 -6.60
CA ASP A 242 -11.74 -12.75 -5.30
C ASP A 242 -10.33 -12.39 -4.80
N VAL A 243 -9.38 -12.19 -5.72
CA VAL A 243 -8.00 -11.81 -5.40
C VAL A 243 -7.93 -10.47 -4.65
N LEU A 244 -8.92 -9.58 -4.83
CA LEU A 244 -8.98 -8.30 -4.13
C LEU A 244 -9.17 -8.45 -2.62
N HIS A 245 -9.66 -9.58 -2.12
CA HIS A 245 -9.66 -9.85 -0.68
C HIS A 245 -8.25 -9.90 -0.09
N MET A 246 -7.27 -10.36 -0.88
CA MET A 246 -5.89 -10.42 -0.44
C MET A 246 -5.24 -9.04 -0.49
N PHE A 247 -5.59 -8.23 -1.50
CA PHE A 247 -5.09 -6.86 -1.61
C PHE A 247 -5.67 -6.02 -0.47
N HIS A 248 -6.97 -6.13 -0.19
CA HIS A 248 -7.64 -5.49 0.93
C HIS A 248 -6.95 -5.77 2.28
N LEU A 249 -6.56 -7.04 2.48
CA LEU A 249 -5.85 -7.47 3.68
C LEU A 249 -4.45 -6.84 3.79
N ASP A 250 -3.75 -6.66 2.67
CA ASP A 250 -2.42 -6.05 2.62
C ASP A 250 -2.53 -4.52 2.85
N GLU A 251 -3.46 -3.84 2.16
CA GLU A 251 -3.74 -2.40 2.35
C GLU A 251 -4.15 -2.04 3.77
N SER A 252 -4.83 -2.94 4.49
CA SER A 252 -5.18 -2.69 5.89
C SER A 252 -3.95 -2.54 6.79
N ARG A 253 -2.84 -3.20 6.41
CA ARG A 253 -1.56 -3.07 7.11
C ARG A 253 -0.78 -1.86 6.62
N HIS A 254 -0.78 -1.61 5.30
CA HIS A 254 -0.10 -0.46 4.72
C HIS A 254 -0.65 0.85 5.30
N THR A 255 -1.97 1.00 5.37
CA THR A 255 -2.66 2.15 6.00
C THR A 255 -2.36 2.31 7.50
N ALA A 256 -2.01 1.22 8.19
CA ALA A 256 -1.63 1.23 9.61
C ALA A 256 -0.15 1.59 9.85
N VAL A 257 0.69 1.63 8.81
CA VAL A 257 2.12 1.93 8.92
C VAL A 257 2.36 3.31 9.54
N PRO A 258 1.73 4.41 9.09
CA PRO A 258 1.99 5.73 9.66
C PRO A 258 1.56 5.84 11.12
N VAL A 259 0.45 5.20 11.50
CA VAL A 259 -0.04 5.18 12.89
C VAL A 259 1.00 4.54 13.80
N SER A 260 1.55 3.41 13.38
CA SER A 260 2.57 2.68 14.15
C SER A 260 3.90 3.42 14.16
N TYR A 261 4.36 3.93 13.01
CA TYR A 261 5.62 4.63 12.88
C TYR A 261 5.67 5.94 13.68
N LEU A 262 4.60 6.74 13.63
CA LEU A 262 4.55 8.04 14.31
C LEU A 262 4.32 7.93 15.82
N LYS A 263 3.97 6.74 16.34
CA LYS A 263 4.01 6.46 17.78
C LYS A 263 5.44 6.55 18.31
N ASP A 264 6.41 6.00 17.58
CA ASP A 264 7.82 5.96 17.97
C ASP A 264 8.59 7.19 17.47
N PHE A 265 8.21 7.72 16.31
CA PHE A 265 8.84 8.88 15.67
C PHE A 265 7.81 10.00 15.40
N PRO A 266 7.24 10.62 16.45
CA PRO A 266 6.17 11.58 16.31
C PRO A 266 6.59 12.80 15.49
N LEU A 267 5.62 13.37 14.76
CA LEU A 267 5.80 14.63 14.07
C LEU A 267 6.23 15.72 15.06
N ARG A 268 7.21 16.53 14.66
CA ARG A 268 7.60 17.71 15.46
C ARG A 268 6.40 18.65 15.56
N LYS A 269 6.30 19.42 16.66
CA LYS A 269 5.19 20.36 16.89
C LYS A 269 4.93 21.29 15.69
N TRP A 270 5.98 21.79 15.04
CA TRP A 270 5.85 22.63 13.86
C TRP A 270 5.39 21.87 12.61
N GLN A 271 5.79 20.60 12.42
CA GLN A 271 5.28 19.77 11.32
C GLN A 271 3.79 19.45 11.48
N ARG A 272 3.35 19.30 12.73
CA ARG A 272 1.94 19.02 13.05
C ARG A 272 1.06 20.27 13.01
N LEU A 273 1.52 21.36 13.62
CA LEU A 273 0.69 22.56 13.86
C LEU A 273 0.89 23.68 12.83
N SER A 274 1.91 23.60 11.97
CA SER A 274 2.13 24.62 10.93
C SER A 274 0.90 24.79 10.05
N PRO A 275 0.36 26.01 9.89
CA PRO A 275 -0.74 26.28 8.98
C PRO A 275 -0.43 25.87 7.54
N LEU A 276 0.82 26.04 7.09
CA LEU A 276 1.24 25.64 5.74
C LEU A 276 1.24 24.13 5.56
N ALA A 277 1.70 23.37 6.55
CA ALA A 277 1.68 21.90 6.50
C ALA A 277 0.23 21.38 6.51
N ARG A 278 -0.62 21.95 7.35
CA ARG A 278 -2.05 21.62 7.41
C ARG A 278 -2.77 21.93 6.10
N LEU A 279 -2.53 23.11 5.54
CA LEU A 279 -3.08 23.49 4.23
C LEU A 279 -2.57 22.58 3.12
N ASN A 280 -1.29 22.20 3.13
CA ASN A 280 -0.74 21.26 2.16
C ASN A 280 -1.43 19.89 2.27
N ARG A 281 -1.64 19.36 3.49
CA ARG A 281 -2.35 18.08 3.69
C ARG A 281 -3.79 18.12 3.21
N VAL A 282 -4.52 19.20 3.49
CA VAL A 282 -5.87 19.41 2.92
C VAL A 282 -5.80 19.49 1.40
N ARG A 283 -4.83 20.21 0.83
CA ARG A 283 -4.66 20.30 -0.63
C ARG A 283 -4.40 18.94 -1.28
N LEU A 284 -3.67 18.05 -0.61
CA LEU A 284 -3.40 16.68 -1.10
C LEU A 284 -4.66 15.80 -1.16
N THR A 285 -5.68 16.06 -0.33
CA THR A 285 -6.93 15.28 -0.35
C THR A 285 -7.93 15.76 -1.41
N LEU A 286 -7.84 17.02 -1.86
CA LEU A 286 -8.82 17.60 -2.79
C LEU A 286 -9.00 16.82 -4.11
N PRO A 287 -7.94 16.32 -4.78
CA PRO A 287 -8.11 15.56 -6.01
C PRO A 287 -8.93 14.27 -5.83
N ALA A 288 -8.92 13.66 -4.64
CA ALA A 288 -9.73 12.48 -4.34
C ALA A 288 -11.25 12.78 -4.39
N ILE A 289 -11.65 14.02 -4.08
CA ILE A 289 -13.05 14.47 -4.22
C ILE A 289 -13.45 14.50 -5.70
N GLY A 290 -12.57 15.00 -6.58
CA GLY A 290 -12.80 14.95 -8.02
C GLY A 290 -12.89 13.52 -8.54
N LEU A 291 -12.09 12.62 -7.97
CA LEU A 291 -12.08 11.19 -8.31
C LEU A 291 -13.43 10.51 -7.99
N ILE A 292 -14.05 10.84 -6.86
CA ILE A 292 -15.38 10.34 -6.47
C ILE A 292 -16.42 10.64 -7.56
N PHE A 293 -16.45 11.87 -8.07
CA PHE A 293 -17.39 12.26 -9.13
C PHE A 293 -17.00 11.66 -10.48
N TYR A 294 -15.71 11.57 -10.78
CA TYR A 294 -15.21 10.97 -12.01
C TYR A 294 -15.65 9.51 -12.15
N MET A 295 -15.66 8.75 -11.05
CA MET A 295 -16.06 7.34 -11.01
C MET A 295 -17.58 7.13 -10.94
N GLU A 296 -18.40 8.20 -10.87
CA GLU A 296 -19.85 8.09 -10.61
C GLU A 296 -20.58 7.24 -11.65
N LYS A 297 -20.29 7.46 -12.94
CA LYS A 297 -20.91 6.70 -14.02
C LYS A 297 -20.56 5.21 -13.92
N ASP A 298 -19.27 4.90 -13.77
CA ASP A 298 -18.79 3.52 -13.77
C ASP A 298 -19.30 2.77 -12.53
N LEU A 299 -19.29 3.40 -11.35
CA LEU A 299 -19.88 2.82 -10.15
C LEU A 299 -21.39 2.61 -10.29
N ALA A 300 -22.12 3.55 -10.90
CA ALA A 300 -23.56 3.41 -11.12
C ALA A 300 -23.91 2.20 -12.01
N VAL A 301 -23.13 1.93 -13.07
CA VAL A 301 -23.27 0.74 -13.93
C VAL A 301 -23.12 -0.56 -13.12
N LEU A 302 -22.32 -0.54 -12.06
CA LEU A 302 -22.07 -1.66 -11.17
C LEU A 302 -23.06 -1.73 -10.00
N GLY A 303 -24.08 -0.85 -9.95
CA GLY A 303 -25.02 -0.77 -8.85
C GLY A 303 -24.37 -0.28 -7.54
N LEU A 304 -23.36 0.57 -7.66
CA LEU A 304 -22.61 1.18 -6.57
C LEU A 304 -22.84 2.69 -6.56
N ASP A 305 -22.97 3.26 -5.35
CA ASP A 305 -23.18 4.69 -5.18
C ASP A 305 -21.85 5.40 -4.88
N SER A 306 -21.45 6.32 -5.77
CA SER A 306 -20.17 7.02 -5.63
C SER A 306 -20.12 7.98 -4.44
N LEU A 307 -21.23 8.58 -4.02
CA LEU A 307 -21.25 9.50 -2.89
C LEU A 307 -21.21 8.75 -1.56
N ASP A 308 -21.85 7.58 -1.48
CA ASP A 308 -21.73 6.68 -0.33
C ASP A 308 -20.31 6.13 -0.21
N PHE A 309 -19.71 5.74 -1.33
CA PHE A 309 -18.29 5.40 -1.41
C PHE A 309 -17.40 6.55 -0.93
N GLY A 310 -17.60 7.74 -1.50
CA GLY A 310 -16.82 8.92 -1.15
C GLY A 310 -16.93 9.31 0.31
N GLY A 311 -18.12 9.15 0.89
CA GLY A 311 -18.35 9.31 2.32
C GLY A 311 -17.58 8.29 3.17
N SER A 312 -17.65 7.00 2.83
CA SER A 312 -16.90 5.95 3.52
C SER A 312 -15.39 6.19 3.47
N VAL A 313 -14.84 6.52 2.29
CA VAL A 313 -13.43 6.90 2.11
C VAL A 313 -13.07 8.09 2.98
N LEU A 314 -13.89 9.15 2.95
CA LEU A 314 -13.66 10.35 3.75
C LEU A 314 -13.55 10.02 5.24
N ARG A 315 -14.46 9.19 5.77
CA ARG A 315 -14.40 8.73 7.18
C ARG A 315 -13.09 7.99 7.47
N LYS A 316 -12.74 7.00 6.65
CA LYS A 316 -11.55 6.17 6.84
C LYS A 316 -10.25 6.99 6.78
N VAL A 317 -10.08 7.80 5.73
CA VAL A 317 -8.90 8.66 5.51
C VAL A 317 -8.74 9.65 6.67
N THR A 318 -9.83 10.29 7.09
CA THR A 318 -9.75 11.29 8.16
C THR A 318 -9.50 10.68 9.54
N GLN A 319 -10.05 9.49 9.82
CA GLN A 319 -9.76 8.74 11.04
C GLN A 319 -8.30 8.31 11.10
N LEU A 320 -7.74 7.79 10.00
CA LEU A 320 -6.31 7.46 9.90
C LEU A 320 -5.42 8.70 10.04
N ALA A 321 -5.78 9.80 9.38
CA ALA A 321 -5.05 11.07 9.47
C ALA A 321 -4.98 11.61 10.91
N SER A 322 -6.10 11.52 11.63
CA SER A 322 -6.17 11.93 13.04
C SER A 322 -5.37 11.01 13.94
N ARG A 323 -5.55 9.68 13.83
CA ARG A 323 -4.87 8.68 14.67
C ARG A 323 -3.35 8.67 14.48
N ALA A 324 -2.88 8.86 13.25
CA ALA A 324 -1.46 9.01 12.96
C ALA A 324 -0.89 10.37 13.44
N GLY A 325 -1.75 11.34 13.77
CA GLY A 325 -1.35 12.66 14.26
C GLY A 325 -0.98 13.66 13.16
N PHE A 326 -1.34 13.38 11.90
CA PHE A 326 -1.11 14.30 10.77
C PHE A 326 -2.05 15.50 10.79
N MET A 327 -3.29 15.31 11.23
CA MET A 327 -4.31 16.35 11.32
C MET A 327 -4.94 16.38 12.72
N PRO A 328 -5.13 17.56 13.33
CA PRO A 328 -5.91 17.70 14.56
C PRO A 328 -7.37 17.23 14.37
N GLU A 329 -7.96 16.63 15.40
CA GLU A 329 -9.36 16.18 15.38
C GLU A 329 -10.34 17.29 14.99
N GLY A 330 -10.15 18.50 15.51
CA GLY A 330 -11.00 19.64 15.18
C GLY A 330 -10.98 20.00 13.67
N ASP A 331 -9.83 19.86 13.02
CA ASP A 331 -9.71 20.10 11.57
C ASP A 331 -10.42 19.03 10.77
N VAL A 332 -10.27 17.77 11.21
CA VAL A 332 -10.95 16.63 10.61
C VAL A 332 -12.46 16.80 10.66
N GLN A 333 -13.02 17.20 11.80
CA GLN A 333 -14.47 17.40 11.94
C GLN A 333 -14.99 18.53 11.04
N VAL A 334 -14.25 19.64 10.95
CA VAL A 334 -14.59 20.73 10.03
C VAL A 334 -14.52 20.25 8.58
N PHE A 335 -13.47 19.52 8.21
CA PHE A 335 -13.30 19.00 6.86
C PHE A 335 -14.41 18.02 6.47
N ILE A 336 -14.74 17.06 7.34
CA ILE A 336 -15.86 16.12 7.13
C ILE A 336 -17.15 16.88 6.87
N LYS A 337 -17.48 17.86 7.72
CA LYS A 337 -18.70 18.66 7.57
C LYS A 337 -18.74 19.38 6.22
N VAL A 338 -17.66 20.05 5.84
CA VAL A 338 -17.58 20.80 4.58
C VAL A 338 -17.76 19.88 3.38
N VAL A 339 -17.06 18.75 3.35
CA VAL A 339 -17.18 17.78 2.25
C VAL A 339 -18.58 17.17 2.24
N ASN A 340 -19.14 16.78 3.38
CA ASN A 340 -20.48 16.20 3.47
C ASN A 340 -21.56 17.17 2.96
N GLU A 341 -21.47 18.46 3.29
CA GLU A 341 -22.37 19.48 2.76
C GLU A 341 -22.21 19.65 1.24
N ALA A 342 -20.97 19.61 0.73
CA ALA A 342 -20.73 19.65 -0.71
C ALA A 342 -21.33 18.43 -1.45
N LEU A 343 -21.18 17.22 -0.89
CA LEU A 343 -21.79 16.00 -1.45
C LEU A 343 -23.32 16.09 -1.42
N ASN A 344 -23.92 16.63 -0.36
CA ASN A 344 -25.37 16.85 -0.29
C ASN A 344 -25.87 17.90 -1.27
N ALA A 345 -25.12 19.00 -1.43
CA ALA A 345 -25.44 20.03 -2.41
C ALA A 345 -25.40 19.47 -3.83
N TYR A 346 -24.38 18.68 -4.15
CA TYR A 346 -24.29 17.97 -5.42
C TYR A 346 -25.44 16.99 -5.61
N ALA A 347 -25.68 16.09 -4.64
CA ALA A 347 -26.76 15.11 -4.68
C ALA A 347 -28.15 15.74 -4.88
N LYS A 348 -28.40 16.91 -4.25
CA LYS A 348 -29.64 17.67 -4.45
C LYS A 348 -29.84 18.15 -5.88
N LEU A 349 -28.75 18.44 -6.60
CA LEU A 349 -28.78 18.89 -7.99
C LEU A 349 -28.87 17.73 -8.98
N THR A 350 -28.30 16.57 -8.65
CA THR A 350 -28.11 15.45 -9.59
C THR A 350 -29.04 14.26 -9.36
N ARG A 351 -29.62 14.09 -8.16
CA ARG A 351 -30.42 12.92 -7.79
C ARG A 351 -31.87 13.30 -7.50
N HIS A 352 -32.80 12.65 -8.19
CA HIS A 352 -34.23 12.85 -7.96
C HIS A 352 -34.65 12.40 -6.56
N GLY A 353 -35.28 13.29 -5.79
CA GLY A 353 -35.80 12.97 -4.46
C GLY A 353 -34.75 12.90 -3.34
N HIS A 354 -33.55 13.46 -3.55
CA HIS A 354 -32.51 13.48 -2.52
C HIS A 354 -32.97 14.18 -1.23
N SER A 355 -32.85 13.48 -0.11
CA SER A 355 -32.94 14.04 1.24
C SER A 355 -31.53 14.15 1.84
N HIS A 356 -31.33 15.12 2.73
CA HIS A 356 -30.02 15.31 3.37
C HIS A 356 -29.57 14.01 4.06
N LYS A 357 -28.32 13.60 3.79
CA LYS A 357 -27.71 12.35 4.25
C LYS A 357 -26.30 12.61 4.79
N ASN A 358 -25.95 11.94 5.88
CA ASN A 358 -24.56 11.88 6.35
C ASN A 358 -23.79 10.84 5.54
N PHE A 359 -23.25 11.22 4.40
CA PHE A 359 -22.51 10.30 3.52
C PHE A 359 -21.35 9.62 4.23
N HIS A 360 -20.66 10.34 5.13
CA HIS A 360 -19.55 9.79 5.92
C HIS A 360 -19.93 8.66 6.89
N GLU A 361 -21.22 8.45 7.17
CA GLU A 361 -21.72 7.31 7.97
C GLU A 361 -22.01 6.08 7.09
N SER A 362 -21.95 6.20 5.76
CA SER A 362 -22.21 5.09 4.84
C SER A 362 -21.08 4.07 4.89
N GLU A 363 -21.41 2.79 4.72
CA GLU A 363 -20.42 1.73 4.56
C GLU A 363 -20.41 1.27 3.10
N ALA A 364 -19.22 1.36 2.48
CA ALA A 364 -19.02 0.98 1.08
C ALA A 364 -18.40 -0.42 0.96
N THR A 365 -17.76 -0.90 2.03
CA THR A 365 -17.19 -2.23 2.14
C THR A 365 -18.28 -3.28 2.14
N ARG A 366 -18.09 -4.36 1.37
CA ARG A 366 -19.03 -5.46 1.25
C ARG A 366 -18.40 -6.74 1.80
N GLY A 367 -19.24 -7.59 2.39
CA GLY A 367 -18.83 -8.89 2.91
C GLY A 367 -18.26 -8.86 4.33
N GLU A 368 -18.55 -9.91 5.10
CA GLU A 368 -18.12 -10.02 6.51
C GLU A 368 -16.60 -10.07 6.64
N ARG A 369 -15.91 -10.68 5.67
CA ARG A 369 -14.45 -10.80 5.68
C ARG A 369 -13.80 -9.42 5.62
N ALA A 370 -14.15 -8.59 4.65
CA ALA A 370 -13.57 -7.26 4.50
C ALA A 370 -13.94 -6.36 5.69
N LEU A 371 -15.19 -6.42 6.17
CA LEU A 371 -15.61 -5.69 7.37
C LEU A 371 -14.81 -6.10 8.62
N SER A 372 -14.49 -7.38 8.79
CA SER A 372 -13.69 -7.84 9.93
C SER A 372 -12.24 -7.31 9.90
N VAL A 373 -11.65 -7.20 8.72
CA VAL A 373 -10.30 -6.62 8.52
C VAL A 373 -10.30 -5.15 8.89
N GLU A 374 -11.34 -4.42 8.46
CA GLU A 374 -11.49 -3.00 8.76
C GLU A 374 -11.80 -2.73 10.24
N ALA A 375 -12.59 -3.59 10.90
CA ALA A 375 -12.84 -3.49 12.33
C ALA A 375 -11.53 -3.58 13.15
N GLU A 376 -10.60 -4.49 12.80
CA GLU A 376 -9.27 -4.57 13.44
C GLU A 376 -8.49 -3.25 13.28
N LEU A 377 -8.66 -2.58 12.13
CA LEU A 377 -7.98 -1.32 11.86
C LEU A 377 -8.64 -0.16 12.61
N PHE A 378 -9.95 0.05 12.45
CA PHE A 378 -10.67 1.27 12.83
C PHE A 378 -11.31 1.23 14.21
N ASP A 379 -11.64 0.06 14.75
CA ASP A 379 -12.31 -0.08 16.06
C ASP A 379 -11.33 -0.34 17.22
N ALA A 380 -10.03 -0.47 16.91
CA ALA A 380 -8.95 -0.81 17.85
C ALA A 380 -8.23 0.39 18.49
#